data_AF-A0A6G0YB60-F1
#
_entry.id   AF-A0A6G0YB60-F1
#
_cell.length_a   1.000
_cell.length_b   1.000
_cell.length_c   1.000
_cell.angle_alpha   90.00
_cell.angle_beta   90.00
_cell.angle_gamma   90.00
#
_symmetry.space_group_name_H-M   'P 1'
#
loop_
_entity.id
_entity.type
_entity.pdbx_description
1 polymer ?
#
loop_
_entity_poly.entity_id
_entity_poly.type
_entity_poly.pdbx_seq_one_letter_code
_entity_poly.pdbx_strand_id
1 'polypeptide(L)'
;MLAKHFYAIVQSEENTVDFLKERGLIETDTPPCVHCGSQTKFYTRKERGKERTVIRCTKKGCQRTTSVRKGNTFFTYNDKNGQCNSGLSLSQILELSYYWCFEIPQSTIIKLTGRGNHTVTDWMNLCRDIPIAAFEKRSKMGGINTIIQVDESLMRGKRKYNRGRLLGADIATENVDVDELSDEEEPDFNNRNYGKKLTGPWVFGMCQKDENGVIDARYFIVEKRDRQTLHKIIQNEIEVGTEIHSDEWLAYKTIENKGYIHKTVNHSQFFVDPTSGAHTQRIESLWGSLKLRIIKKMHGTSPSLLPSYLAEQWWRLKNKNDNTFDCFLRDVKLYCT
;
A
#
# COMPACT_ATOMS: atom_id res chain seq x y z
N MET A 1 16.63 7.23 -5.99
CA MET A 1 17.09 8.59 -6.34
C MET A 1 17.25 9.51 -5.14
N LEU A 2 18.37 10.27 -5.06
CA LEU A 2 18.57 11.37 -4.11
C LEU A 2 17.81 12.63 -4.56
N ALA A 3 17.38 13.46 -3.61
CA ALA A 3 16.62 14.68 -3.88
C ALA A 3 17.34 15.64 -4.85
N LYS A 4 18.66 15.83 -4.72
CA LYS A 4 19.44 16.69 -5.63
C LYS A 4 19.36 16.26 -7.10
N HIS A 5 19.38 14.96 -7.36
CA HIS A 5 19.27 14.42 -8.71
C HIS A 5 17.83 14.52 -9.21
N PHE A 6 16.87 14.25 -8.31
CA PHE A 6 15.45 14.39 -8.61
C PHE A 6 15.10 15.82 -9.06
N TYR A 7 15.53 16.84 -8.32
CA TYR A 7 15.21 18.23 -8.66
C TYR A 7 15.91 18.73 -9.93
N ALA A 8 17.03 18.13 -10.33
CA ALA A 8 17.63 18.41 -11.64
C ALA A 8 16.76 17.88 -12.80
N ILE A 9 16.05 16.76 -12.60
CA ILE A 9 15.14 16.16 -13.59
C ILE A 9 13.86 17.01 -13.72
N VAL A 10 13.26 17.43 -12.61
CA VAL A 10 12.00 18.20 -12.63
C VAL A 10 12.19 19.70 -12.84
N GLN A 11 13.42 20.17 -13.07
CA GLN A 11 13.73 21.58 -13.32
C GLN A 11 13.09 22.10 -14.61
N SER A 12 12.96 21.25 -15.63
CA SER A 12 12.28 21.56 -16.89
C SER A 12 11.40 20.39 -17.34
N GLU A 13 10.34 20.71 -18.08
CA GLU A 13 9.45 19.67 -18.65
C GLU A 13 10.21 18.82 -19.68
N GLU A 14 11.19 19.38 -20.38
CA GLU A 14 12.06 18.67 -21.33
C GLU A 14 12.90 17.60 -20.62
N ASN A 15 13.64 17.97 -19.57
CA ASN A 15 14.45 17.04 -18.78
C ASN A 15 13.59 15.92 -18.20
N THR A 16 12.37 16.25 -17.75
CA THR A 16 11.44 15.25 -17.23
C THR A 16 10.98 14.29 -18.31
N VAL A 17 10.64 14.78 -19.51
CA VAL A 17 10.24 13.93 -20.63
C VAL A 17 11.37 13.00 -21.06
N ASP A 18 12.60 13.51 -21.13
CA ASP A 18 13.76 12.69 -21.51
C ASP A 18 14.06 11.62 -20.45
N PHE A 19 14.00 11.98 -19.17
CA PHE A 19 14.08 10.99 -18.08
C PHE A 19 13.00 9.91 -18.18
N LEU A 20 11.76 10.28 -18.48
CA LEU A 20 10.66 9.32 -18.64
C LEU A 20 10.84 8.42 -19.88
N LYS A 21 11.38 8.95 -20.97
CA LYS A 21 11.75 8.16 -22.17
C LYS A 21 12.86 7.17 -21.88
N GLU A 22 13.93 7.58 -21.20
CA GLU A 22 15.04 6.70 -20.79
C GLU A 22 14.55 5.52 -19.94
N ARG A 23 13.53 5.75 -19.10
CA ARG A 23 12.90 4.71 -18.29
C ARG A 23 11.87 3.87 -19.07
N GLY A 24 11.53 4.26 -20.30
CA GLY A 24 10.49 3.63 -21.13
C GLY A 24 9.09 3.80 -20.55
N LEU A 25 8.84 4.93 -19.89
CA LEU A 25 7.52 5.32 -19.36
C LEU A 25 6.70 6.15 -20.35
N ILE A 26 7.39 6.74 -21.33
CA ILE A 26 6.84 7.49 -22.46
C ILE A 26 7.56 7.02 -23.73
N GLU A 27 6.85 7.02 -24.87
CA GLU A 27 7.43 6.65 -26.16
C GLU A 27 8.60 7.58 -26.55
N THR A 28 9.70 6.97 -27.01
CA THR A 28 10.88 7.66 -27.54
C THR A 28 10.62 8.24 -28.91
N ASP A 29 9.89 7.50 -29.74
CA ASP A 29 9.55 7.87 -31.10
C ASP A 29 8.18 8.53 -31.17
N THR A 30 7.96 9.31 -32.23
CA THR A 30 6.68 9.96 -32.46
C THR A 30 5.93 9.27 -33.59
N PRO A 31 4.69 8.80 -33.37
CA PRO A 31 3.93 8.13 -34.41
C PRO A 31 3.55 9.09 -35.55
N PRO A 32 3.34 8.60 -36.79
CA PRO A 32 2.85 9.42 -37.89
C PRO A 32 1.54 10.13 -37.53
N CYS A 33 1.31 11.31 -38.12
CA CYS A 33 0.12 12.09 -37.84
C CYS A 33 -1.15 11.31 -38.22
N VAL A 34 -2.02 11.05 -37.23
CA VAL A 34 -3.28 10.31 -37.40
C VAL A 34 -4.25 10.92 -38.44
N HIS A 35 -4.06 12.19 -38.81
CA HIS A 35 -4.92 12.88 -39.78
C HIS A 35 -4.35 12.96 -41.19
N CYS A 36 -3.03 12.99 -41.37
CA CYS A 36 -2.44 13.22 -42.70
C CYS A 36 -1.24 12.32 -43.03
N GLY A 37 -0.89 11.37 -42.15
CA GLY A 37 0.21 10.42 -42.32
C GLY A 37 1.61 11.02 -42.29
N SER A 38 1.74 12.35 -42.16
CA SER A 38 3.04 13.03 -42.18
C SER A 38 3.83 12.82 -40.89
N GLN A 39 5.14 13.01 -40.96
CA GLN A 39 6.03 12.91 -39.80
C GLN A 39 5.62 13.92 -38.71
N THR A 40 5.76 13.49 -37.46
CA THR A 40 5.57 14.32 -36.27
C THR A 40 6.91 14.51 -35.57
N LYS A 41 7.00 15.51 -34.69
CA LYS A 41 8.18 15.78 -33.86
C LYS A 41 7.74 16.25 -32.48
N PHE A 42 8.59 16.08 -31.47
CA PHE A 42 8.39 16.74 -30.17
C PHE A 42 8.50 18.26 -30.32
N TYR A 43 7.64 18.96 -29.59
CA TYR A 43 7.56 20.41 -29.61
C TYR A 43 7.17 20.93 -28.23
N THR A 44 7.85 21.97 -27.75
CA THR A 44 7.50 22.63 -26.49
C THR A 44 6.46 23.71 -26.74
N ARG A 45 5.27 23.51 -26.19
CA ARG A 45 4.17 24.48 -26.23
C ARG A 45 4.16 25.29 -24.93
N LYS A 46 4.21 26.62 -25.05
CA LYS A 46 3.99 27.54 -23.92
C LYS A 46 2.54 28.01 -23.93
N GLU A 47 1.79 27.77 -22.87
CA GLU A 47 0.39 28.16 -22.75
C GLU A 47 0.10 28.69 -21.33
N ARG A 48 -0.35 29.94 -21.22
CA ARG A 48 -0.67 30.60 -19.94
C ARG A 48 0.45 30.48 -18.89
N GLY A 49 1.70 30.66 -19.32
CA GLY A 49 2.89 30.55 -18.46
C GLY A 49 3.33 29.13 -18.11
N LYS A 50 2.69 28.09 -18.66
CA LYS A 50 3.08 26.69 -18.48
C LYS A 50 3.76 26.17 -19.74
N GLU A 51 4.88 25.49 -19.57
CA GLU A 51 5.56 24.77 -20.65
C GLU A 51 5.10 23.31 -20.65
N ARG A 52 4.76 22.79 -21.83
CA ARG A 52 4.32 21.40 -22.03
C ARG A 52 4.93 20.84 -23.30
N THR A 53 5.48 19.63 -23.22
CA THR A 53 5.94 18.90 -24.39
C THR A 53 4.77 18.21 -25.07
N VAL A 54 4.62 18.40 -26.37
CA VAL A 54 3.60 17.78 -27.21
C VAL A 54 4.23 17.17 -28.47
N ILE A 55 3.55 16.23 -29.08
CA ILE A 55 3.92 15.70 -30.40
C ILE A 55 3.14 16.52 -31.44
N ARG A 56 3.84 17.15 -32.39
CA ARG A 56 3.22 18.04 -33.40
C ARG A 56 3.54 17.57 -34.82
N CYS A 57 2.52 17.59 -35.68
CA CYS A 57 2.68 17.33 -37.12
C CYS A 57 3.52 18.42 -37.81
N THR A 58 4.52 18.03 -38.61
CA THR A 58 5.40 18.96 -39.33
C THR A 58 4.76 19.56 -40.59
N LYS A 59 3.76 18.89 -41.19
CA LYS A 59 3.05 19.36 -42.38
C LYS A 59 2.32 20.68 -42.12
N LYS A 60 2.70 21.72 -42.87
CA LYS A 60 2.02 23.03 -42.91
C LYS A 60 0.54 22.83 -43.29
N GLY A 61 -0.36 23.49 -42.57
CA GLY A 61 -1.81 23.33 -42.73
C GLY A 61 -2.44 22.19 -41.91
N CYS A 62 -1.67 21.18 -41.47
CA CYS A 62 -2.16 20.21 -40.49
C CYS A 62 -1.80 20.64 -39.07
N GLN A 63 -0.50 20.63 -38.73
CA GLN A 63 0.06 21.08 -37.45
C GLN A 63 -0.66 20.63 -36.16
N ARG A 64 -1.48 19.57 -36.24
CA ARG A 64 -2.21 19.02 -35.10
C ARG A 64 -1.24 18.47 -34.07
N THR A 65 -1.65 18.55 -32.80
CA THR A 65 -0.86 18.12 -31.65
C THR A 65 -1.51 16.94 -30.94
N THR A 66 -0.69 16.06 -30.40
CA THR A 66 -1.08 14.98 -29.50
C THR A 66 -0.25 15.03 -28.23
N SER A 67 -0.81 14.54 -27.11
CA SER A 67 -0.11 14.49 -25.83
C SER A 67 1.01 13.45 -25.85
N VAL A 68 2.17 13.78 -25.28
CA VAL A 68 3.27 12.81 -25.04
C VAL A 68 2.91 11.75 -24.01
N ARG A 69 1.85 11.96 -23.23
CA ARG A 69 1.43 11.03 -22.17
C ARG A 69 0.69 9.81 -22.72
N LYS A 70 0.18 9.94 -23.95
CA LYS A 70 -0.61 8.91 -24.62
C LYS A 70 0.21 7.62 -24.66
N GLY A 71 -0.40 6.52 -24.22
CA GLY A 71 0.27 5.23 -24.06
C GLY A 71 0.62 4.87 -22.61
N ASN A 72 0.57 5.84 -21.68
CA ASN A 72 0.72 5.56 -20.26
C ASN A 72 -0.49 6.04 -19.46
N THR A 73 -1.24 5.11 -18.86
CA THR A 73 -2.50 5.41 -18.15
C THR A 73 -2.29 6.21 -16.86
N PHE A 74 -1.14 6.08 -16.20
CA PHE A 74 -0.80 6.84 -14.99
C PHE A 74 -0.64 8.34 -15.30
N PHE A 75 0.06 8.69 -16.37
CA PHE A 75 0.26 10.09 -16.77
C PHE A 75 -0.94 10.69 -17.52
N THR A 76 -1.77 9.84 -18.15
CA THR A 76 -2.89 10.30 -19.00
C THR A 76 -4.18 10.59 -18.24
N TYR A 77 -4.27 10.32 -16.93
CA TYR A 77 -5.43 10.55 -16.04
C TYR A 77 -6.73 10.91 -16.77
N ASN A 78 -7.51 9.88 -17.12
CA ASN A 78 -8.83 10.08 -17.71
C ASN A 78 -9.87 10.09 -16.58
N ASP A 79 -10.74 11.10 -16.57
CA ASP A 79 -11.89 11.10 -15.69
C ASP A 79 -12.91 10.01 -16.09
N LYS A 80 -14.01 9.90 -15.33
CA LYS A 80 -15.09 8.92 -15.61
C LYS A 80 -15.71 9.07 -17.01
N ASN A 81 -15.49 10.20 -17.67
CA ASN A 81 -15.99 10.49 -19.02
C ASN A 81 -14.90 10.30 -20.10
N GLY A 82 -13.74 9.75 -19.74
CA GLY A 82 -12.63 9.52 -20.67
C GLY A 82 -11.83 10.79 -21.03
N GLN A 83 -12.02 11.90 -20.31
CA GLN A 83 -11.31 13.16 -20.58
C GLN A 83 -10.04 13.28 -19.73
N CYS A 84 -8.91 13.55 -20.39
CA CYS A 84 -7.65 13.85 -19.72
C CYS A 84 -7.67 15.27 -19.11
N ASN A 85 -8.13 15.38 -17.88
CA ASN A 85 -8.35 16.68 -17.21
C ASN A 85 -7.19 17.14 -16.31
N SER A 86 -6.05 16.44 -16.30
CA SER A 86 -4.91 16.87 -15.47
C SER A 86 -4.26 18.16 -15.99
N GLY A 87 -4.49 19.25 -15.26
CA GLY A 87 -3.85 20.55 -15.47
C GLY A 87 -2.37 20.59 -15.10
N LEU A 88 -1.82 19.52 -14.53
CA LEU A 88 -0.41 19.42 -14.11
C LEU A 88 0.50 19.06 -15.28
N SER A 89 1.75 19.55 -15.25
CA SER A 89 2.83 19.14 -16.15
C SER A 89 3.41 17.78 -15.70
N LEU A 90 4.21 17.11 -16.54
CA LEU A 90 4.88 15.86 -16.17
C LEU A 90 5.85 16.06 -15.01
N SER A 91 6.60 17.17 -14.99
CA SER A 91 7.48 17.50 -13.85
C SER A 91 6.70 17.59 -12.54
N GLN A 92 5.53 18.23 -12.58
CA GLN A 92 4.66 18.38 -11.41
C GLN A 92 4.06 17.06 -10.94
N ILE A 93 3.70 16.18 -11.88
CA ILE A 93 3.21 14.82 -11.56
C ILE A 93 4.33 14.00 -10.93
N LEU A 94 5.54 14.07 -11.49
CA LEU A 94 6.68 13.32 -10.99
C LEU A 94 7.09 13.80 -9.59
N GLU A 95 7.00 15.11 -9.32
CA GLU A 95 7.20 15.71 -7.99
C GLU A 95 6.21 15.18 -6.94
N LEU A 96 4.92 15.13 -7.26
CA LEU A 96 3.91 14.54 -6.36
C LEU A 96 4.18 13.05 -6.12
N SER A 97 4.54 12.32 -7.17
CA SER A 97 4.88 10.88 -7.08
C SER A 97 6.10 10.65 -6.19
N TYR A 98 7.12 11.50 -6.31
CA TYR A 98 8.30 11.47 -5.44
C TYR A 98 7.90 11.69 -3.98
N TYR A 99 7.13 12.73 -3.67
CA TYR A 99 6.68 12.97 -2.29
C TYR A 99 5.84 11.82 -1.71
N TRP A 100 5.01 11.18 -2.52
CA TRP A 100 4.26 10.00 -2.11
C TRP A 100 5.19 8.81 -1.78
N CYS A 101 6.24 8.60 -2.58
CA CYS A 101 7.22 7.53 -2.34
C CYS A 101 7.92 7.69 -0.99
N PHE A 102 8.22 8.94 -0.59
CA PHE A 102 8.87 9.27 0.68
C PHE A 102 7.90 9.55 1.85
N GLU A 103 6.61 9.23 1.69
CA GLU A 103 5.59 9.37 2.73
C GLU A 103 5.48 10.79 3.31
N ILE A 104 5.70 11.80 2.47
CA ILE A 104 5.57 13.19 2.90
C ILE A 104 4.09 13.48 3.24
N PRO A 105 3.77 14.06 4.41
CA PRO A 105 2.39 14.35 4.78
C PRO A 105 1.70 15.26 3.75
N GLN A 106 0.44 14.99 3.44
CA GLN A 106 -0.31 15.77 2.44
C GLN A 106 -0.35 17.27 2.79
N SER A 107 -0.49 17.61 4.07
CA SER A 107 -0.44 19.00 4.55
C SER A 107 0.89 19.67 4.23
N THR A 108 2.00 18.94 4.29
CA THR A 108 3.33 19.40 3.89
C THR A 108 3.44 19.52 2.37
N ILE A 109 2.94 18.55 1.60
CA ILE A 109 2.94 18.60 0.13
C ILE A 109 2.17 19.85 -0.36
N ILE A 110 1.01 20.13 0.22
CA ILE A 110 0.20 21.32 -0.09
C ILE A 110 1.02 22.60 0.14
N LYS A 111 1.69 22.70 1.29
CA LYS A 111 2.53 23.86 1.63
C LYS A 111 3.74 24.02 0.71
N LEU A 112 4.44 22.93 0.40
CA LEU A 112 5.64 22.95 -0.44
C LEU A 112 5.33 23.29 -1.90
N THR A 113 4.17 22.86 -2.39
CA THR A 113 3.84 22.93 -3.82
C THR A 113 2.85 24.03 -4.18
N GLY A 114 2.14 24.58 -3.18
CA GLY A 114 1.04 25.54 -3.38
C GLY A 114 -0.18 24.92 -4.07
N ARG A 115 -0.27 23.59 -4.21
CA ARG A 115 -1.36 22.91 -4.91
C ARG A 115 -2.59 22.75 -4.02
N GLY A 116 -3.76 22.79 -4.64
CA GLY A 116 -5.03 22.59 -3.94
C GLY A 116 -5.12 21.22 -3.27
N ASN A 117 -5.83 21.15 -2.14
CA ASN A 117 -6.01 19.93 -1.35
C ASN A 117 -6.53 18.76 -2.21
N HIS A 118 -7.61 18.99 -2.96
CA HIS A 118 -8.20 17.98 -3.85
C HIS A 118 -7.18 17.42 -4.85
N THR A 119 -6.38 18.29 -5.48
CA THR A 119 -5.33 17.85 -6.42
C THR A 119 -4.29 16.97 -5.74
N VAL A 120 -3.81 17.36 -4.56
CA VAL A 120 -2.83 16.53 -3.83
C VAL A 120 -3.46 15.20 -3.45
N THR A 121 -4.67 15.19 -2.89
CA THR A 121 -5.37 13.96 -2.50
C THR A 121 -5.60 13.02 -3.69
N ASP A 122 -6.05 13.54 -4.83
CA ASP A 122 -6.25 12.74 -6.04
C ASP A 122 -4.95 12.08 -6.50
N TRP A 123 -3.85 12.83 -6.55
CA TRP A 123 -2.55 12.28 -6.95
C TRP A 123 -1.98 11.27 -5.94
N MET A 124 -2.21 11.45 -4.64
CA MET A 124 -1.83 10.44 -3.66
C MET A 124 -2.61 9.14 -3.83
N ASN A 125 -3.90 9.23 -4.21
CA ASN A 125 -4.71 8.05 -4.52
C ASN A 125 -4.24 7.39 -5.83
N LEU A 126 -3.97 8.17 -6.88
CA LEU A 126 -3.42 7.64 -8.15
C LEU A 126 -2.08 6.92 -7.96
N CYS A 127 -1.20 7.44 -7.11
CA CYS A 127 0.04 6.74 -6.76
C CYS A 127 -0.25 5.41 -6.04
N ARG A 128 -1.31 5.36 -5.22
CA ARG A 128 -1.72 4.15 -4.49
C ARG A 128 -2.35 3.09 -5.40
N ASP A 129 -2.94 3.48 -6.53
CA ASP A 129 -3.48 2.53 -7.51
C ASP A 129 -2.39 1.61 -8.07
N ILE A 130 -1.13 2.04 -8.09
CA ILE A 130 0.01 1.22 -8.54
C ILE A 130 0.24 0.01 -7.61
N PRO A 131 0.43 0.17 -6.29
CA PRO A 131 0.38 -0.94 -5.33
C PRO A 131 -0.85 -1.83 -5.43
N ILE A 132 -2.04 -1.28 -5.71
CA ILE A 132 -3.27 -2.06 -5.83
C ILE A 132 -3.19 -3.00 -7.03
N ALA A 133 -2.83 -2.46 -8.21
CA ALA A 133 -2.65 -3.26 -9.43
C ALA A 133 -1.56 -4.33 -9.25
N ALA A 134 -0.47 -3.99 -8.56
CA ALA A 134 0.60 -4.92 -8.22
C ALA A 134 0.12 -6.03 -7.28
N PHE A 135 -0.70 -5.67 -6.28
CA PHE A 135 -1.28 -6.62 -5.35
C PHE A 135 -2.22 -7.57 -6.10
N GLU A 136 -3.14 -7.09 -6.93
CA GLU A 136 -4.09 -7.92 -7.68
C GLU A 136 -3.42 -8.97 -8.59
N LYS A 137 -2.25 -8.66 -9.14
CA LYS A 137 -1.48 -9.55 -10.02
C LYS A 137 -0.48 -10.45 -9.28
N ARG A 138 -0.43 -10.40 -7.94
CA ARG A 138 0.50 -11.21 -7.13
C ARG A 138 0.22 -12.70 -7.28
N SER A 139 1.27 -13.51 -7.20
CA SER A 139 1.17 -14.96 -7.03
C SER A 139 0.87 -15.32 -5.57
N LYS A 140 0.52 -16.58 -5.32
CA LYS A 140 0.52 -17.13 -3.97
C LYS A 140 1.91 -17.00 -3.33
N MET A 141 1.93 -16.99 -2.00
CA MET A 141 3.13 -17.03 -1.18
C MET A 141 3.35 -18.42 -0.59
N GLY A 142 4.50 -18.63 0.03
CA GLY A 142 4.87 -19.93 0.57
C GLY A 142 5.45 -20.88 -0.46
N GLY A 143 5.37 -22.16 -0.13
CA GLY A 143 6.01 -23.26 -0.82
C GLY A 143 6.61 -24.25 0.18
N ILE A 144 7.08 -25.38 -0.34
CA ILE A 144 7.78 -26.39 0.47
C ILE A 144 8.97 -25.72 1.18
N ASN A 145 9.15 -26.04 2.47
CA ASN A 145 10.19 -25.46 3.34
C ASN A 145 10.07 -23.95 3.60
N THR A 146 8.91 -23.35 3.35
CA THR A 146 8.63 -21.96 3.73
C THR A 146 7.69 -21.89 4.93
N ILE A 147 8.00 -20.98 5.85
CA ILE A 147 7.17 -20.71 7.04
C ILE A 147 6.39 -19.41 6.83
N ILE A 148 5.07 -19.51 6.92
CA ILE A 148 4.16 -18.37 6.93
C ILE A 148 3.55 -18.21 8.32
N GLN A 149 3.57 -16.99 8.85
CA GLN A 149 2.83 -16.66 10.06
C GLN A 149 1.50 -16.03 9.69
N VAL A 150 0.42 -16.48 10.31
CA VAL A 150 -0.94 -15.94 10.13
C VAL A 150 -1.52 -15.50 11.48
N ASP A 151 -2.32 -14.44 11.45
CA ASP A 151 -2.98 -13.89 12.63
C ASP A 151 -4.14 -12.96 12.23
N GLU A 152 -5.03 -12.64 13.17
CA GLU A 152 -6.12 -11.68 13.01
C GLU A 152 -5.97 -10.48 13.93
N SER A 153 -6.15 -9.29 13.37
CA SER A 153 -6.19 -8.07 14.16
C SER A 153 -7.44 -7.23 13.92
N LEU A 154 -7.92 -6.61 15.00
CA LEU A 154 -9.00 -5.63 14.93
C LEU A 154 -8.41 -4.26 14.61
N MET A 155 -8.82 -3.67 13.49
CA MET A 155 -8.34 -2.38 13.02
C MET A 155 -9.26 -1.24 13.48
N ARG A 156 -9.23 -0.89 14.77
CA ARG A 156 -10.03 0.23 15.34
C ARG A 156 -9.18 1.28 16.04
N GLY A 157 -9.47 2.56 15.77
CA GLY A 157 -8.69 3.69 16.29
C GLY A 157 -9.15 4.34 17.59
N LYS A 158 -10.26 3.91 18.21
CA LYS A 158 -10.67 4.44 19.52
C LYS A 158 -11.52 3.44 20.29
N ARG A 159 -11.24 3.30 21.59
CA ARG A 159 -12.09 2.57 22.55
C ARG A 159 -13.50 3.19 22.57
N LYS A 160 -14.54 2.39 22.79
CA LYS A 160 -15.87 2.95 23.10
C LYS A 160 -15.80 3.49 24.54
N TYR A 161 -15.97 4.80 24.73
CA TYR A 161 -15.92 5.47 26.05
C TYR A 161 -14.60 5.29 26.83
N ASN A 162 -13.47 5.04 26.16
CA ASN A 162 -12.19 4.75 26.82
C ASN A 162 -12.17 3.50 27.75
N ARG A 163 -13.24 2.70 27.80
CA ARG A 163 -13.37 1.49 28.63
C ARG A 163 -13.31 0.20 27.80
N GLY A 164 -12.71 -0.86 28.36
CA GLY A 164 -12.56 -2.19 27.73
C GLY A 164 -11.11 -2.69 27.69
N ARG A 165 -10.93 -4.02 27.57
CA ARG A 165 -9.64 -4.73 27.63
C ARG A 165 -8.69 -4.26 26.51
N LEU A 166 -7.47 -3.87 26.89
CA LEU A 166 -6.35 -3.67 25.98
C LEU A 166 -5.86 -5.03 25.46
N LEU A 167 -5.55 -5.14 24.17
CA LEU A 167 -4.63 -6.17 23.70
C LEU A 167 -3.20 -5.64 23.95
N GLY A 168 -2.31 -6.48 24.46
CA GLY A 168 -0.96 -6.06 24.89
C GLY A 168 -0.15 -5.32 23.83
N ALA A 169 -0.42 -5.58 22.54
CA ALA A 169 0.22 -4.91 21.40
C ALA A 169 -0.17 -3.43 21.20
N ASP A 170 -1.17 -2.91 21.91
CA ASP A 170 -1.60 -1.51 21.82
C ASP A 170 -0.94 -0.59 22.86
N ILE A 171 -0.16 -1.15 23.80
CA ILE A 171 0.67 -0.38 24.74
C ILE A 171 2.00 -0.09 24.04
N ALA A 172 2.23 1.18 23.69
CA ALA A 172 3.59 1.64 23.45
C ALA A 172 4.30 1.57 24.80
N THR A 173 5.45 0.91 24.86
CA THR A 173 6.44 1.08 25.95
C THR A 173 6.93 2.52 25.91
N GLU A 174 6.14 3.43 26.46
CA GLU A 174 6.61 4.69 27.00
C GLU A 174 6.63 4.50 28.51
N ASN A 175 7.78 4.79 29.12
CA ASN A 175 8.01 4.70 30.55
C ASN A 175 6.89 5.46 31.29
N VAL A 176 6.03 4.74 32.00
CA VAL A 176 5.11 5.33 32.97
C VAL A 176 5.54 4.79 34.33
N ASP A 177 5.92 5.73 35.20
CA ASP A 177 6.35 5.47 36.56
C ASP A 177 5.26 4.68 37.30
N VAL A 178 5.70 3.58 37.91
CA VAL A 178 4.89 2.68 38.71
C VAL A 178 4.79 3.28 40.10
N ASP A 179 3.91 4.24 40.30
CA ASP A 179 3.51 4.71 41.63
C ASP A 179 2.19 5.48 41.54
N GLU A 180 1.09 4.74 41.42
CA GLU A 180 -0.26 5.17 41.87
C GLU A 180 -1.19 3.96 41.82
N LEU A 181 -0.93 3.02 42.72
CA LEU A 181 -1.91 2.04 43.19
C LEU A 181 -2.51 2.62 44.48
N SER A 182 -3.79 2.96 44.45
CA SER A 182 -4.60 3.02 45.67
C SER A 182 -5.95 2.35 45.40
N ASP A 183 -6.22 1.36 46.25
CA ASP A 183 -7.43 0.56 46.42
C ASP A 183 -8.66 1.47 46.70
N GLU A 184 -9.95 1.12 46.60
CA GLU A 184 -10.73 -0.11 46.79
C GLU A 184 -12.08 0.06 46.03
N GLU A 185 -12.70 -1.04 45.57
CA GLU A 185 -14.07 -1.47 45.95
C GLU A 185 -14.57 -2.63 45.04
N GLU A 186 -15.02 -3.70 45.72
CA GLU A 186 -15.41 -5.05 45.25
C GLU A 186 -16.88 -5.12 44.71
N PRO A 187 -17.39 -6.25 44.20
CA PRO A 187 -17.97 -6.36 42.85
C PRO A 187 -19.50 -6.58 42.83
N ASP A 188 -20.17 -6.23 41.71
CA ASP A 188 -21.59 -6.59 41.51
C ASP A 188 -21.87 -7.34 40.18
N PHE A 189 -22.20 -8.62 40.39
CA PHE A 189 -23.08 -9.56 39.69
C PHE A 189 -23.57 -9.24 38.26
N ASN A 190 -22.97 -9.94 37.28
CA ASN A 190 -23.66 -10.94 36.45
C ASN A 190 -22.79 -11.28 35.25
N ASN A 191 -22.14 -12.44 35.32
CA ASN A 191 -21.20 -12.95 34.33
C ASN A 191 -21.92 -13.53 33.10
N ARG A 192 -22.70 -12.71 32.40
CA ARG A 192 -23.18 -13.01 31.04
C ARG A 192 -22.39 -12.14 30.07
N ASN A 193 -21.22 -12.63 29.68
CA ASN A 193 -20.31 -12.04 28.68
C ASN A 193 -20.90 -12.05 27.25
N TYR A 194 -22.15 -11.63 27.06
CA TYR A 194 -22.60 -11.08 25.79
C TYR A 194 -22.34 -9.57 25.79
N GLY A 195 -21.06 -9.22 25.95
CA GLY A 195 -20.59 -7.90 25.59
C GLY A 195 -21.00 -7.62 24.14
N LYS A 196 -21.58 -6.44 23.90
CA LYS A 196 -22.05 -5.97 22.59
C LYS A 196 -21.01 -6.33 21.51
N LYS A 197 -21.39 -7.16 20.52
CA LYS A 197 -20.51 -7.69 19.46
C LYS A 197 -19.58 -6.58 18.94
N LEU A 198 -18.28 -6.80 19.01
CA LEU A 198 -17.27 -5.90 18.43
C LEU A 198 -17.51 -5.80 16.92
N THR A 199 -18.06 -4.67 16.46
CA THR A 199 -18.38 -4.42 15.05
C THR A 199 -17.19 -3.80 14.33
N GLY A 200 -16.37 -4.64 13.70
CA GLY A 200 -15.46 -4.42 12.55
C GLY A 200 -14.57 -3.15 12.47
N PRO A 201 -13.70 -3.07 11.44
CA PRO A 201 -13.32 -4.14 10.51
C PRO A 201 -12.24 -5.04 11.13
N TRP A 202 -12.42 -6.36 10.98
CA TRP A 202 -11.36 -7.33 11.25
C TRP A 202 -10.48 -7.47 10.02
N VAL A 203 -9.19 -7.69 10.23
CA VAL A 203 -8.22 -7.92 9.16
C VAL A 203 -7.46 -9.20 9.48
N PHE A 204 -7.42 -10.11 8.52
CA PHE A 204 -6.61 -11.32 8.56
C PHE A 204 -5.29 -11.06 7.85
N GLY A 205 -4.18 -11.29 8.55
CA GLY A 205 -2.84 -11.02 8.08
C GLY A 205 -2.05 -12.29 7.90
N MET A 206 -1.16 -12.29 6.91
CA MET A 206 -0.20 -13.36 6.70
C MET A 206 1.15 -12.77 6.28
N CYS A 207 2.25 -13.35 6.74
CA CYS A 207 3.57 -12.86 6.38
C CYS A 207 4.63 -13.96 6.27
N GLN A 208 5.58 -13.71 5.38
CA GLN A 208 6.84 -14.44 5.28
C GLN A 208 8.00 -13.45 5.15
N LYS A 209 9.21 -13.95 5.37
CA LYS A 209 10.45 -13.23 5.12
C LYS A 209 11.34 -14.13 4.26
N ASP A 210 11.80 -13.62 3.12
CA ASP A 210 12.70 -14.37 2.25
C ASP A 210 14.15 -14.32 2.76
N GLU A 211 15.03 -15.05 2.08
CA GLU A 211 16.46 -15.14 2.38
C GLU A 211 17.19 -13.78 2.27
N ASN A 212 16.71 -12.88 1.40
CA ASN A 212 17.23 -11.52 1.22
C ASN A 212 16.68 -10.54 2.27
N GLY A 213 15.83 -11.03 3.16
CA GLY A 213 15.19 -10.28 4.22
C GLY A 213 14.04 -9.39 3.78
N VAL A 214 13.53 -9.56 2.57
CA VAL A 214 12.31 -8.91 2.08
C VAL A 214 11.11 -9.52 2.78
N ILE A 215 10.17 -8.65 3.18
CA ILE A 215 8.94 -9.04 3.86
C ILE A 215 7.77 -8.99 2.88
N ASP A 216 7.13 -10.14 2.64
CA ASP A 216 5.82 -10.20 1.97
C ASP A 216 4.76 -10.38 3.05
N ALA A 217 4.03 -9.31 3.37
CA ALA A 217 2.99 -9.28 4.37
C ALA A 217 1.67 -8.78 3.77
N ARG A 218 0.67 -9.65 3.75
CA ARG A 218 -0.61 -9.43 3.07
C ARG A 218 -1.72 -9.33 4.11
N TYR A 219 -2.70 -8.47 3.84
CA TYR A 219 -3.76 -8.15 4.78
C TYR A 219 -5.11 -8.16 4.08
N PHE A 220 -6.07 -8.89 4.62
CA PHE A 220 -7.38 -9.12 4.03
C PHE A 220 -8.48 -8.70 5.01
N ILE A 221 -9.35 -7.78 4.60
CA ILE A 221 -10.49 -7.41 5.41
C ILE A 221 -11.45 -8.61 5.47
N VAL A 222 -11.88 -8.97 6.68
CA VAL A 222 -12.81 -10.06 6.92
C VAL A 222 -14.00 -9.56 7.73
N GLU A 223 -15.21 -9.77 7.22
CA GLU A 223 -16.44 -9.44 7.95
C GLU A 223 -16.73 -10.46 9.05
N LYS A 224 -16.43 -11.72 8.76
CA LYS A 224 -16.52 -12.86 9.68
C LYS A 224 -15.18 -13.54 9.76
N ARG A 225 -14.71 -13.76 10.98
CA ARG A 225 -13.47 -14.50 11.26
C ARG A 225 -13.76 -15.98 11.51
N ASP A 226 -14.62 -16.58 10.70
CA ASP A 226 -14.93 -18.00 10.82
C ASP A 226 -13.93 -18.85 10.03
N ARG A 227 -13.86 -20.14 10.38
CA ARG A 227 -13.00 -21.13 9.73
C ARG A 227 -13.14 -21.10 8.21
N GLN A 228 -14.37 -21.01 7.70
CA GLN A 228 -14.65 -21.06 6.27
C GLN A 228 -14.00 -19.88 5.55
N THR A 229 -14.14 -18.67 6.10
CA THR A 229 -13.58 -17.44 5.54
C THR A 229 -12.06 -17.49 5.54
N LEU A 230 -11.45 -17.85 6.67
CA LEU A 230 -9.99 -17.86 6.83
C LEU A 230 -9.33 -18.96 5.99
N HIS A 231 -9.89 -20.18 6.00
CA HIS A 231 -9.40 -21.29 5.17
C HIS A 231 -9.48 -20.95 3.69
N LYS A 232 -10.56 -20.28 3.25
CA LYS A 232 -10.68 -19.85 1.85
C LYS A 232 -9.58 -18.86 1.46
N ILE A 233 -9.26 -17.90 2.34
CA ILE A 233 -8.17 -16.96 2.09
C ILE A 233 -6.82 -17.69 2.05
N ILE A 234 -6.54 -18.57 3.02
CA ILE A 234 -5.32 -19.39 3.04
C ILE A 234 -5.17 -20.19 1.74
N GLN A 235 -6.22 -20.88 1.29
CA GLN A 235 -6.17 -21.67 0.06
C GLN A 235 -5.95 -20.85 -1.21
N ASN A 236 -6.43 -19.60 -1.24
CA ASN A 236 -6.25 -18.69 -2.36
C ASN A 236 -4.88 -18.01 -2.37
N GLU A 237 -4.27 -17.82 -1.20
CA GLU A 237 -3.06 -17.00 -1.05
C GLU A 237 -1.79 -17.80 -0.76
N ILE A 238 -1.91 -19.01 -0.20
CA ILE A 238 -0.78 -19.81 0.27
C ILE A 238 -0.68 -21.11 -0.53
N GLU A 239 0.52 -21.41 -1.02
CA GLU A 239 0.81 -22.64 -1.74
C GLU A 239 0.66 -23.88 -0.85
N VAL A 240 0.12 -24.96 -1.41
CA VAL A 240 -0.04 -26.24 -0.69
C VAL A 240 1.34 -26.81 -0.33
N GLY A 241 1.45 -27.45 0.82
CA GLY A 241 2.71 -27.95 1.37
C GLY A 241 3.51 -26.93 2.20
N THR A 242 3.00 -25.70 2.32
CA THR A 242 3.60 -24.67 3.18
C THR A 242 3.41 -24.97 4.66
N GLU A 243 4.40 -24.60 5.48
CA GLU A 243 4.29 -24.60 6.95
C GLU A 243 3.66 -23.28 7.44
N ILE A 244 2.54 -23.39 8.16
CA ILE A 244 1.78 -22.26 8.70
C ILE A 244 1.95 -22.25 10.22
N HIS A 245 2.34 -21.10 10.75
CA HIS A 245 2.37 -20.80 12.18
C HIS A 245 1.19 -19.89 12.53
N SER A 246 0.39 -20.28 13.52
CA SER A 246 -0.69 -19.44 14.08
C SER A 246 -0.73 -19.54 15.61
N ASP A 247 -1.58 -18.74 16.23
CA ASP A 247 -2.02 -18.99 17.60
C ASP A 247 -2.93 -20.24 17.67
N GLU A 248 -3.32 -20.64 18.88
CA GLU A 248 -4.19 -21.81 19.12
C GLU A 248 -5.68 -21.57 18.81
N TRP A 249 -6.00 -20.66 17.88
CA TRP A 249 -7.39 -20.35 17.63
C TRP A 249 -8.14 -21.48 16.89
N LEU A 250 -9.34 -21.81 17.38
CA LEU A 250 -10.16 -22.94 16.89
C LEU A 250 -10.50 -22.87 15.39
N ALA A 251 -10.45 -21.66 14.81
CA ALA A 251 -10.68 -21.46 13.40
C ALA A 251 -9.62 -22.19 12.54
N TYR A 252 -8.35 -22.21 12.98
CA TYR A 252 -7.24 -22.86 12.27
C TYR A 252 -7.20 -24.39 12.41
N LYS A 253 -7.93 -24.93 13.40
CA LYS A 253 -8.02 -26.38 13.58
C LYS A 253 -8.49 -27.03 12.28
N THR A 254 -7.80 -28.09 11.84
CA THR A 254 -8.02 -28.85 10.59
C THR A 254 -7.48 -28.21 9.30
N ILE A 255 -6.67 -27.15 9.37
CA ILE A 255 -6.01 -26.62 8.16
C ILE A 255 -5.06 -27.65 7.52
N GLU A 256 -4.53 -28.61 8.30
CA GLU A 256 -3.70 -29.72 7.82
C GLU A 256 -4.43 -30.60 6.79
N ASN A 257 -5.75 -30.78 6.95
CA ASN A 257 -6.58 -31.52 6.00
C ASN A 257 -6.69 -30.84 4.62
N LYS A 258 -6.17 -29.61 4.48
CA LYS A 258 -6.08 -28.86 3.23
C LYS A 258 -4.68 -28.94 2.58
N GLY A 259 -3.79 -29.78 3.13
CA GLY A 259 -2.44 -30.01 2.60
C GLY A 259 -1.39 -29.04 3.12
N TYR A 260 -1.60 -28.43 4.28
CA TYR A 260 -0.63 -27.56 4.95
C TYR A 260 0.00 -28.27 6.14
N ILE A 261 1.21 -27.86 6.51
CA ILE A 261 1.80 -28.25 7.80
C ILE A 261 1.39 -27.17 8.79
N HIS A 262 0.73 -27.51 9.89
CA HIS A 262 0.27 -26.51 10.85
C HIS A 262 1.01 -26.67 12.16
N LYS A 263 1.61 -25.58 12.63
CA LYS A 263 2.16 -25.50 13.98
C LYS A 263 1.52 -24.33 14.71
N THR A 264 1.23 -24.53 15.98
CA THR A 264 0.58 -23.53 16.83
C THR A 264 1.51 -23.13 17.97
N VAL A 265 1.36 -21.90 18.44
CA VAL A 265 2.01 -21.41 19.67
C VAL A 265 0.96 -20.98 20.67
N ASN A 266 1.10 -21.42 21.92
CA ASN A 266 0.29 -20.95 23.02
C ASN A 266 0.96 -19.75 23.71
N HIS A 267 0.54 -18.54 23.34
CA HIS A 267 1.07 -17.29 23.89
C HIS A 267 0.79 -17.06 25.38
N SER A 268 -0.10 -17.84 26.00
CA SER A 268 -0.28 -17.77 27.46
C SER A 268 0.84 -18.49 28.23
N GLN A 269 1.60 -19.35 27.55
CA GLN A 269 2.65 -20.18 28.15
C GLN A 269 4.04 -19.90 27.59
N PHE A 270 4.15 -19.63 26.28
CA PHE A 270 5.45 -19.54 25.59
C PHE A 270 5.48 -18.44 24.53
N PHE A 271 6.65 -17.79 24.40
CA PHE A 271 6.93 -16.80 23.34
C PHE A 271 7.37 -17.47 22.01
N VAL A 272 7.92 -18.68 22.12
CA VAL A 272 8.24 -19.62 21.05
C VAL A 272 7.90 -21.00 21.59
N ASP A 273 7.16 -21.80 20.84
CA ASP A 273 6.81 -23.16 21.25
C ASP A 273 8.09 -24.02 21.38
N PRO A 274 8.39 -24.58 22.57
CA PRO A 274 9.67 -25.24 22.83
C PRO A 274 9.83 -26.58 22.09
N THR A 275 8.74 -27.18 21.62
CA THR A 275 8.76 -28.48 20.93
C THR A 275 8.82 -28.33 19.42
N SER A 276 7.99 -27.46 18.85
CA SER A 276 7.83 -27.27 17.41
C SER A 276 8.63 -26.08 16.85
N GLY A 277 9.10 -25.18 17.71
CA GLY A 277 9.74 -23.91 17.34
C GLY A 277 8.77 -22.86 16.80
N ALA A 278 7.46 -23.09 16.88
CA ALA A 278 6.45 -22.21 16.32
C ALA A 278 6.38 -20.85 17.04
N HIS A 279 6.18 -19.79 16.26
CA HIS A 279 5.99 -18.43 16.78
C HIS A 279 5.31 -17.53 15.73
N THR A 280 4.59 -16.49 16.19
CA THR A 280 3.87 -15.48 15.38
C THR A 280 4.39 -14.05 15.56
N GLN A 281 5.58 -13.90 16.13
CA GLN A 281 6.17 -12.61 16.48
C GLN A 281 6.30 -11.63 15.31
N ARG A 282 6.52 -12.13 14.08
CA ARG A 282 6.68 -11.26 12.90
C ARG A 282 5.35 -10.63 12.54
N ILE A 283 4.28 -11.42 12.46
CA ILE A 283 2.96 -10.88 12.12
C ILE A 283 2.46 -9.93 13.22
N GLU A 284 2.73 -10.23 14.50
CA GLU A 284 2.44 -9.34 15.63
C GLU A 284 3.17 -7.99 15.54
N SER A 285 4.47 -8.01 15.25
CA SER A 285 5.25 -6.78 15.04
C SER A 285 4.72 -5.95 13.86
N LEU A 286 4.35 -6.64 12.77
CA LEU A 286 3.78 -6.01 11.58
C LEU A 286 2.41 -5.36 11.85
N TRP A 287 1.58 -5.97 12.71
CA TRP A 287 0.35 -5.32 13.18
C TRP A 287 0.63 -4.01 13.90
N GLY A 288 1.63 -3.98 14.78
CA GLY A 288 2.07 -2.75 15.43
C GLY A 288 2.40 -1.65 14.43
N SER A 289 3.22 -1.96 13.42
CA SER A 289 3.58 -1.03 12.34
C SER A 289 2.35 -0.52 11.56
N LEU A 290 1.46 -1.44 11.15
CA LEU A 290 0.26 -1.12 10.39
C LEU A 290 -0.72 -0.25 11.21
N LYS A 291 -0.95 -0.58 12.49
CA LYS A 291 -1.80 0.21 13.39
C LYS A 291 -1.21 1.59 13.66
N LEU A 292 0.10 1.70 13.90
CA LEU A 292 0.75 3.01 14.07
C LEU A 292 0.48 3.92 12.87
N ARG A 293 0.57 3.37 11.66
CA ARG A 293 0.31 4.10 10.42
C ARG A 293 -1.17 4.50 10.28
N ILE A 294 -2.07 3.53 10.25
CA ILE A 294 -3.48 3.77 9.92
C ILE A 294 -4.25 4.39 11.09
N ILE A 295 -4.05 3.90 12.31
CA ILE A 295 -4.83 4.34 13.46
C ILE A 295 -4.23 5.60 14.08
N LYS A 296 -2.92 5.62 14.36
CA LYS A 296 -2.32 6.73 15.09
C LYS A 296 -1.96 7.91 14.18
N LYS A 297 -1.19 7.68 13.11
CA LYS A 297 -0.70 8.76 12.22
C LYS A 297 -1.79 9.32 11.29
N MET A 298 -2.64 8.45 10.75
CA MET A 298 -3.73 8.87 9.85
C MET A 298 -5.05 9.20 10.58
N HIS A 299 -5.13 8.92 11.88
CA HIS A 299 -6.36 9.04 12.68
C HIS A 299 -7.53 8.18 12.16
N GLY A 300 -7.20 6.99 11.62
CA GLY A 300 -8.15 6.08 11.00
C GLY A 300 -8.33 6.32 9.50
N THR A 301 -9.24 5.55 8.90
CA THR A 301 -9.60 5.66 7.48
C THR A 301 -11.03 5.17 7.27
N SER A 302 -11.65 5.55 6.14
CA SER A 302 -12.95 5.02 5.77
C SER A 302 -12.86 3.52 5.41
N PRO A 303 -13.95 2.74 5.60
CA PRO A 303 -13.98 1.34 5.17
C PRO A 303 -13.66 1.15 3.68
N SER A 304 -14.08 2.10 2.84
CA SER A 304 -13.83 2.06 1.39
C SER A 304 -12.37 2.24 1.01
N LEU A 305 -11.59 3.00 1.80
CA LEU A 305 -10.18 3.26 1.51
C LEU A 305 -9.25 2.27 2.21
N LEU A 306 -9.70 1.59 3.27
CA LEU A 306 -8.87 0.63 4.01
C LEU A 306 -8.17 -0.40 3.11
N PRO A 307 -8.83 -1.07 2.13
CA PRO A 307 -8.15 -1.99 1.23
C PRO A 307 -6.95 -1.38 0.50
N SER A 308 -7.10 -0.14 0.03
CA SER A 308 -6.03 0.57 -0.68
C SER A 308 -4.81 0.78 0.21
N TYR A 309 -5.01 1.16 1.48
CA TYR A 309 -3.92 1.35 2.44
C TYR A 309 -3.24 0.04 2.84
N LEU A 310 -3.99 -1.06 2.90
CA LEU A 310 -3.44 -2.39 3.15
C LEU A 310 -2.54 -2.85 1.99
N ALA A 311 -2.98 -2.66 0.74
CA ALA A 311 -2.17 -2.94 -0.45
C ALA A 311 -0.92 -2.05 -0.50
N GLU A 312 -1.06 -0.78 -0.15
CA GLU A 312 0.09 0.14 -0.05
C GLU A 312 1.09 -0.32 1.01
N GLN A 313 0.63 -0.77 2.18
CA GLN A 313 1.52 -1.28 3.22
C GLN A 313 2.29 -2.52 2.76
N TRP A 314 1.61 -3.46 2.10
CA TRP A 314 2.25 -4.62 1.49
C TRP A 314 3.37 -4.19 0.53
N TRP A 315 3.06 -3.28 -0.40
CA TRP A 315 4.02 -2.81 -1.40
C TRP A 315 5.23 -2.12 -0.77
N ARG A 316 5.03 -1.31 0.28
CA ARG A 316 6.13 -0.65 1.01
C ARG A 316 7.02 -1.64 1.73
N LEU A 317 6.46 -2.70 2.32
CA LEU A 317 7.25 -3.75 2.98
C LEU A 317 8.07 -4.55 1.98
N LYS A 318 7.50 -4.86 0.81
CA LYS A 318 8.16 -5.60 -0.26
C LYS A 318 9.34 -4.83 -0.88
N ASN A 319 9.23 -3.50 -0.99
CA ASN A 319 10.27 -2.65 -1.56
C ASN A 319 11.10 -1.90 -0.49
N LYS A 320 11.07 -2.34 0.78
CA LYS A 320 11.66 -1.60 1.92
C LYS A 320 13.18 -1.40 1.80
N ASN A 321 13.88 -2.37 1.22
CA ASN A 321 15.34 -2.35 1.10
C ASN A 321 15.82 -1.64 -0.17
N ASP A 322 14.90 -1.34 -1.09
CA ASP A 322 15.20 -0.76 -2.39
C ASP A 322 14.94 0.74 -2.41
N ASN A 323 15.32 1.39 -3.51
CA ASN A 323 14.88 2.75 -3.73
C ASN A 323 13.39 2.79 -4.10
N THR A 324 12.55 3.24 -3.16
CA THR A 324 11.09 3.29 -3.31
C THR A 324 10.63 4.01 -4.57
N PHE A 325 11.28 5.13 -4.93
CA PHE A 325 10.91 5.90 -6.12
C PHE A 325 11.24 5.14 -7.42
N ASP A 326 12.40 4.50 -7.48
CA ASP A 326 12.76 3.68 -8.65
C ASP A 326 11.86 2.43 -8.76
N CYS A 327 11.50 1.82 -7.64
CA CYS A 327 10.51 0.73 -7.59
C CYS A 327 9.13 1.18 -8.06
N PHE A 328 8.70 2.38 -7.64
CA PHE A 328 7.44 2.96 -8.09
C PHE A 328 7.42 3.16 -9.60
N LEU A 329 8.49 3.73 -10.18
CA LEU A 329 8.58 3.93 -11.63
C LEU A 329 8.63 2.61 -12.41
N ARG A 330 9.32 1.59 -11.89
CA ARG A 330 9.30 0.23 -12.46
C ARG A 330 7.86 -0.30 -12.52
N ASP A 331 7.10 -0.15 -11.44
CA ASP A 331 5.76 -0.68 -11.34
C ASP A 331 4.76 0.16 -12.17
N VAL A 332 4.93 1.48 -12.28
CA VAL A 332 4.18 2.32 -13.23
C VAL A 332 4.39 1.82 -14.66
N LYS A 333 5.62 1.47 -15.03
CA LYS A 333 5.88 0.87 -16.35
C LYS A 333 5.13 -0.45 -16.49
N LEU A 334 5.26 -1.36 -15.52
CA LEU A 334 4.66 -2.68 -15.62
C LEU A 334 3.11 -2.69 -15.65
N TYR A 335 2.47 -1.71 -15.03
CA TYR A 335 1.02 -1.69 -14.84
C TYR A 335 0.28 -0.60 -15.61
N CYS A 336 0.99 0.36 -16.22
CA CYS A 336 0.36 1.50 -16.89
C CYS A 336 0.82 1.77 -18.32
N THR A 337 1.83 1.06 -18.83
CA THR A 337 2.17 1.00 -20.27
C THR A 337 1.74 -0.33 -20.83
#